data_AF-A0A350P8L8-F1
#
_entry.id   AF-A0A350P8L8-F1
#
_cell.length_a   1.000
_cell.length_b   1.000
_cell.length_c   1.000
_cell.angle_alpha   90.00
_cell.angle_beta   90.00
_cell.angle_gamma   90.00
#
_symmetry.space_group_name_H-M   'P 1'
#
loop_
_entity.id
_entity.type
_entity.pdbx_description
1 polymer ?
#
loop_
_entity_poly.entity_id
_entity_poly.type
_entity_poly.pdbx_seq_one_letter_code
_entity_poly.pdbx_strand_id
1 'polypeptide(L)'
;GKSEFIDQIMVNLAQKEKWKFAVCSFENPPQLHISKLCEKITGKPFFEGMTPRMTEQEMSDAVGFINDHFVFLESKDGGLSTIDSIIDRIKQAVFRLGCRGAVIDPYNFIEHQGQEEHQSISMMLTKITSFCKAAGIHIWFVAHPAKMYPREDGTYAVPKGMSISGSAAWFAKADLGITVHRGDNDVEVHCWKSRFKWVGQQGVAKLKYDVVNGTYSGESASQNILADLPSSDVSKLRGVDWYDVD
;
A
#
# COMPACT_ATOMS: atom_id res chain seq x y z
N GLY A 1 -8.84 -2.84 7.58
CA GLY A 1 -7.73 -3.82 7.64
C GLY A 1 -6.68 -3.51 6.61
N LYS A 2 -6.84 -4.01 5.37
CA LYS A 2 -5.84 -3.82 4.29
C LYS A 2 -5.58 -2.34 3.97
N SER A 3 -6.63 -1.59 3.63
CA SER A 3 -6.54 -0.16 3.30
C SER A 3 -5.99 0.65 4.46
N GLU A 4 -6.51 0.44 5.68
CA GLU A 4 -6.01 1.09 6.91
C GLU A 4 -4.51 0.87 7.13
N PHE A 5 -4.02 -0.35 6.88
CA PHE A 5 -2.59 -0.67 7.03
C PHE A 5 -1.73 0.01 5.97
N ILE A 6 -2.18 0.04 4.72
CA ILE A 6 -1.49 0.76 3.65
C ILE A 6 -1.49 2.28 3.92
N ASP A 7 -2.60 2.84 4.40
CA ASP A 7 -2.68 4.24 4.83
C ASP A 7 -1.65 4.56 5.92
N GLN A 8 -1.51 3.69 6.92
CA GLN A 8 -0.49 3.86 7.96
C GLN A 8 0.93 3.83 7.38
N ILE A 9 1.21 2.93 6.42
CA ILE A 9 2.51 2.90 5.74
C ILE A 9 2.75 4.22 4.97
N MET A 10 1.76 4.70 4.22
CA MET A 10 1.88 5.94 3.48
C MET A 10 2.13 7.14 4.40
N VAL A 11 1.37 7.27 5.49
CA VAL A 11 1.56 8.34 6.50
C VAL A 11 2.97 8.27 7.10
N ASN A 12 3.43 7.08 7.49
CA ASN A 12 4.76 6.90 8.06
C ASN A 12 5.87 7.32 7.08
N LEU A 13 5.76 6.92 5.81
CA LEU A 13 6.72 7.28 4.76
C LEU A 13 6.66 8.77 4.40
N ALA A 14 5.46 9.37 4.38
CA ALA A 14 5.30 10.80 4.17
C ALA A 14 5.93 11.60 5.31
N GLN A 15 5.73 11.20 6.57
CA GLN A 15 6.28 11.89 7.74
C GLN A 15 7.81 11.78 7.80
N LYS A 16 8.34 10.56 7.66
CA LYS A 16 9.77 10.24 7.86
C LYS A 16 10.63 10.55 6.63
N GLU A 17 10.15 10.15 5.46
CA GLU A 17 10.93 10.18 4.21
C GLU A 17 10.45 11.25 3.22
N LYS A 18 9.44 12.03 3.61
CA LYS A 18 8.80 13.07 2.77
C LYS A 18 8.25 12.54 1.45
N TRP A 19 7.87 11.26 1.42
CA TRP A 19 7.27 10.66 0.23
C TRP A 19 5.94 11.34 -0.09
N LYS A 20 5.66 11.41 -1.39
CA LYS A 20 4.36 11.83 -1.91
C LYS A 20 3.69 10.66 -2.62
N PHE A 21 2.37 10.58 -2.48
CA PHE A 21 1.58 9.44 -2.90
C PHE A 21 0.47 9.84 -3.86
N ALA A 22 0.30 9.08 -4.93
CA ALA A 22 -0.91 9.09 -5.73
C ALA A 22 -1.88 8.01 -5.23
N VAL A 23 -3.12 8.38 -4.90
CA VAL A 23 -4.10 7.46 -4.32
C VAL A 23 -5.26 7.28 -5.29
N CYS A 24 -5.35 6.10 -5.88
CA CYS A 24 -6.52 5.64 -6.64
C CYS A 24 -7.42 4.83 -5.70
N SER A 25 -8.22 5.52 -4.89
CA SER A 25 -9.26 4.87 -4.09
C SER A 25 -10.57 4.89 -4.86
N PHE A 26 -11.04 3.72 -5.29
CA PHE A 26 -12.29 3.60 -6.05
C PHE A 26 -13.51 3.44 -5.14
N GLU A 27 -13.32 2.99 -3.90
CA GLU A 27 -14.41 2.73 -2.95
C GLU A 27 -14.64 3.86 -1.96
N ASN A 28 -13.60 4.62 -1.57
CA ASN A 28 -13.73 5.67 -0.57
C ASN A 28 -13.74 7.06 -1.23
N PRO A 29 -14.82 7.84 -1.06
CA PRO A 29 -14.82 9.26 -1.39
C PRO A 29 -13.64 9.97 -0.70
N PRO A 30 -12.96 10.92 -1.37
CA PRO A 30 -11.77 11.56 -0.81
C PRO A 30 -12.00 12.17 0.55
N GLN A 31 -13.18 12.74 0.83
CA GLN A 31 -13.47 13.36 2.12
C GLN A 31 -13.39 12.36 3.27
N LEU A 32 -13.89 11.14 3.07
CA LEU A 32 -13.82 10.06 4.05
C LEU A 32 -12.40 9.48 4.17
N HIS A 33 -11.64 9.49 3.08
CA HIS A 33 -10.24 9.05 3.13
C HIS A 33 -9.37 10.07 3.88
N ILE A 34 -9.56 11.36 3.59
CA ILE A 34 -8.87 12.47 4.26
C ILE A 34 -9.13 12.43 5.76
N SER A 35 -10.37 12.20 6.22
CA SER A 35 -10.65 12.10 7.66
C SER A 35 -9.85 10.98 8.32
N LYS A 36 -9.75 9.80 7.69
CA LYS A 36 -8.96 8.66 8.19
C LYS A 36 -7.46 8.94 8.21
N LEU A 37 -6.95 9.70 7.24
CA LEU A 37 -5.54 10.11 7.24
C LEU A 37 -5.27 11.13 8.34
N CYS A 38 -6.18 12.08 8.59
CA CYS A 38 -6.08 13.00 9.71
C CYS A 38 -6.00 12.26 11.05
N GLU A 39 -6.81 11.21 11.24
CA GLU A 39 -6.75 10.38 12.46
C GLU A 39 -5.38 9.74 12.65
N LYS A 40 -4.77 9.23 11.58
CA LYS A 40 -3.43 8.62 11.61
C LYS A 40 -2.32 9.63 11.84
N ILE A 41 -2.47 10.84 11.30
CA ILE A 41 -1.48 11.92 11.43
C ILE A 41 -1.49 12.49 12.85
N THR A 42 -2.68 12.71 13.40
CA THR A 42 -2.87 13.33 14.72
C THR A 42 -2.87 12.34 15.88
N GLY A 43 -3.15 11.06 15.62
CA GLY A 43 -3.37 10.04 16.64
C GLY A 43 -4.70 10.20 17.39
N LYS A 44 -5.60 11.07 16.92
CA LYS A 44 -6.88 11.39 17.57
C LYS A 44 -8.06 11.14 16.63
N PRO A 45 -9.26 10.80 17.14
CA PRO A 45 -10.46 10.68 16.33
C PRO A 45 -10.77 11.96 15.56
N PHE A 46 -11.34 11.81 14.36
CA PHE A 46 -11.90 12.92 13.59
C PHE A 46 -13.31 13.25 14.06
N PHE A 47 -14.11 12.21 14.28
CA PHE A 47 -15.46 12.31 14.80
C PHE A 47 -15.48 12.23 16.33
N GLU A 48 -16.53 12.77 16.94
CA GLU A 48 -16.75 12.63 18.38
C GLU A 48 -16.98 11.16 18.75
N GLY A 49 -16.45 10.73 19.89
CA GLY A 49 -16.49 9.33 20.29
C GLY A 49 -15.93 9.07 21.69
N MET A 50 -15.35 7.88 21.88
CA MET A 50 -14.87 7.40 23.18
C MET A 50 -13.73 8.22 23.78
N THR A 51 -12.98 8.92 22.94
CA THR A 51 -11.89 9.82 23.36
C THR A 51 -12.08 11.20 22.72
N PRO A 52 -11.45 12.26 23.27
CA PRO A 52 -11.52 13.58 22.68
C PRO A 52 -11.04 13.59 21.22
N ARG A 53 -11.87 14.14 20.33
CA ARG A 53 -11.50 14.34 18.91
C ARG A 53 -10.37 15.36 18.75
N MET A 54 -9.72 15.34 17.59
CA MET A 54 -8.74 16.37 17.22
C MET A 54 -9.37 17.77 17.25
N THR A 55 -8.55 18.75 17.65
CA THR A 55 -8.93 20.16 17.60
C THR A 55 -9.01 20.67 16.15
N GLU A 56 -9.66 21.82 15.93
CA GLU A 56 -9.72 22.44 14.60
C GLU A 56 -8.31 22.78 14.06
N GLN A 57 -7.40 23.20 14.94
CA GLN A 57 -6.01 23.47 14.56
C GLN A 57 -5.30 22.20 14.11
N GLU A 58 -5.39 21.12 14.89
CA GLU A 58 -4.79 19.82 14.53
C GLU A 58 -5.35 19.27 13.22
N MET A 59 -6.65 19.43 12.99
CA MET A 59 -7.29 19.06 11.73
C MET A 59 -6.75 19.90 10.57
N SER A 60 -6.63 21.21 10.73
CA SER A 60 -6.09 22.11 9.69
C SER A 60 -4.66 21.75 9.33
N ASP A 61 -3.82 21.49 10.34
CA ASP A 61 -2.41 21.12 10.13
C ASP A 61 -2.29 19.77 9.43
N ALA A 62 -3.12 18.79 9.83
CA ALA A 62 -3.17 17.49 9.18
C ALA A 62 -3.65 17.57 7.72
N VAL A 63 -4.66 18.40 7.42
CA VAL A 63 -5.11 18.63 6.04
C VAL A 63 -4.03 19.32 5.21
N GLY A 64 -3.31 20.30 5.78
CA GLY A 64 -2.15 20.90 5.14
C GLY A 64 -1.09 19.87 4.75
N PHE A 65 -0.72 19.00 5.70
CA PHE A 65 0.18 17.87 5.45
C PHE A 65 -0.34 16.94 4.36
N ILE A 66 -1.64 16.61 4.37
CA ILE A 66 -2.25 15.74 3.35
C ILE A 66 -2.14 16.39 1.97
N ASN A 67 -2.43 17.68 1.84
CA ASN A 67 -2.32 18.39 0.56
C ASN A 67 -0.88 18.42 0.00
N ASP A 68 0.13 18.47 0.87
CA ASP A 68 1.54 18.46 0.46
C ASP A 68 2.01 17.07 0.02
N HIS A 69 1.43 16.01 0.57
CA HIS A 69 1.93 14.64 0.45
C HIS A 69 1.03 13.68 -0.36
N PHE A 70 -0.25 13.98 -0.56
CA PHE A 70 -1.21 13.04 -1.13
C PHE A 70 -1.99 13.68 -2.28
N VAL A 71 -2.14 12.91 -3.35
CA VAL A 71 -2.86 13.28 -4.56
C VAL A 71 -3.94 12.23 -4.82
N PHE A 72 -5.20 12.58 -4.59
CA PHE A 72 -6.32 11.68 -4.84
C PHE A 72 -6.70 11.72 -6.33
N LEU A 73 -6.58 10.56 -6.99
CA LEU A 73 -6.87 10.40 -8.41
C LEU A 73 -8.29 9.87 -8.58
N GLU A 74 -9.26 10.78 -8.66
CA GLU A 74 -10.66 10.45 -8.93
C GLU A 74 -10.96 10.40 -10.43
N SER A 75 -11.84 9.48 -10.84
CA SER A 75 -12.46 9.50 -12.17
C SER A 75 -13.77 10.31 -12.09
N LYS A 76 -13.67 11.65 -12.09
CA LYS A 76 -14.85 12.55 -12.02
C LYS A 76 -15.72 12.51 -13.29
N ASP A 77 -15.18 12.04 -14.39
CA ASP A 77 -15.80 12.18 -15.71
C ASP A 77 -16.67 10.97 -16.10
N GLY A 78 -16.90 10.02 -15.19
CA GLY A 78 -17.68 8.80 -15.47
C GLY A 78 -17.03 7.84 -16.49
N GLY A 79 -15.82 8.16 -16.96
CA GLY A 79 -15.05 7.31 -17.87
C GLY A 79 -14.55 6.04 -17.19
N LEU A 80 -14.46 4.98 -17.97
CA LEU A 80 -13.96 3.68 -17.50
C LEU A 80 -12.50 3.82 -17.03
N SER A 81 -12.20 3.30 -15.84
CA SER A 81 -10.86 3.36 -15.25
C SER A 81 -9.97 2.28 -15.85
N THR A 82 -9.56 2.45 -17.11
CA THR A 82 -8.61 1.54 -17.76
C THR A 82 -7.23 1.63 -17.09
N ILE A 83 -6.46 0.55 -17.19
CA ILE A 83 -5.09 0.53 -16.64
C ILE A 83 -4.21 1.62 -17.25
N ASP A 84 -4.36 1.89 -18.55
CA ASP A 84 -3.55 2.88 -19.25
C ASP A 84 -3.89 4.30 -18.75
N SER A 85 -5.18 4.60 -18.53
CA SER A 85 -5.60 5.87 -17.92
C SER A 85 -5.06 6.05 -16.50
N ILE A 86 -5.05 4.99 -15.69
CA ILE A 86 -4.47 5.03 -14.34
C ILE A 86 -2.96 5.28 -14.40
N ILE A 87 -2.24 4.57 -15.28
CA ILE A 87 -0.80 4.77 -15.47
C ILE A 87 -0.51 6.22 -15.88
N ASP A 88 -1.27 6.79 -16.82
CA ASP A 88 -1.06 8.16 -17.27
C ASP A 88 -1.30 9.19 -16.16
N ARG A 89 -2.33 9.00 -15.33
CA ARG A 89 -2.57 9.88 -14.17
C ARG A 89 -1.47 9.76 -13.12
N ILE A 90 -1.03 8.55 -12.79
CA ILE A 90 0.08 8.34 -11.85
C ILE A 90 1.37 8.96 -12.43
N LYS A 91 1.63 8.76 -13.73
CA LYS A 91 2.76 9.35 -14.44
C LYS A 91 2.76 10.88 -14.33
N GLN A 92 1.61 11.53 -14.50
CA GLN A 92 1.48 12.97 -14.28
C GLN A 92 1.78 13.37 -12.82
N ALA A 93 1.27 12.62 -11.84
CA ALA A 93 1.55 12.87 -10.43
C ALA A 93 3.05 12.72 -10.09
N VAL A 94 3.72 11.71 -10.67
CA VAL A 94 5.19 11.54 -10.55
C VAL A 94 5.91 12.76 -11.12
N PHE A 95 5.64 13.13 -12.37
CA PHE A 95 6.40 14.19 -13.05
C PHE A 95 6.11 15.60 -12.53
N ARG A 96 4.87 15.89 -12.12
CA ARG A 96 4.46 17.24 -11.70
C ARG A 96 4.63 17.48 -10.22
N LEU A 97 4.38 16.45 -9.41
CA LEU A 97 4.27 16.59 -7.96
C LEU A 97 5.37 15.83 -7.22
N GLY A 98 6.13 14.97 -7.91
CA GLY A 98 7.22 14.21 -7.32
C GLY A 98 6.75 12.98 -6.55
N CYS A 99 5.61 12.40 -6.90
CA CYS A 99 5.11 11.18 -6.25
C CYS A 99 6.12 10.02 -6.37
N ARG A 100 6.41 9.37 -5.24
CA ARG A 100 7.30 8.21 -5.12
C ARG A 100 6.55 6.91 -4.84
N GLY A 101 5.29 7.02 -4.45
CA GLY A 101 4.40 5.92 -4.21
C GLY A 101 3.04 6.10 -4.90
N ALA A 102 2.37 5.00 -5.23
CA ALA A 102 0.95 5.03 -5.58
C ALA A 102 0.18 3.82 -5.05
N VAL A 103 -1.09 4.01 -4.70
CA VAL A 103 -1.97 2.94 -4.23
C VAL A 103 -3.15 2.80 -5.18
N ILE A 104 -3.48 1.54 -5.51
CA ILE A 104 -4.67 1.18 -6.28
C ILE A 104 -5.53 0.27 -5.40
N ASP A 105 -6.68 0.77 -4.94
CA ASP A 105 -7.52 0.12 -3.94
C ASP A 105 -9.04 0.22 -4.25
N PRO A 106 -9.72 -0.90 -4.54
CA PRO A 106 -9.18 -2.20 -4.94
C PRO A 106 -8.95 -2.27 -6.46
N TYR A 107 -8.13 -3.22 -6.91
CA TYR A 107 -7.83 -3.37 -8.35
C TYR A 107 -9.05 -3.73 -9.22
N ASN A 108 -10.12 -4.28 -8.62
CA ASN A 108 -11.29 -4.82 -9.33
C ASN A 108 -12.10 -3.76 -10.11
N PHE A 109 -11.89 -2.47 -9.82
CA PHE A 109 -12.54 -1.37 -10.55
C PHE A 109 -11.86 -1.04 -11.88
N ILE A 110 -10.75 -1.72 -12.19
CA ILE A 110 -10.04 -1.56 -13.45
C ILE A 110 -10.77 -2.35 -14.52
N GLU A 111 -11.18 -1.66 -15.59
CA GLU A 111 -11.85 -2.32 -16.70
C GLU A 111 -10.93 -3.30 -17.43
N HIS A 112 -11.45 -4.48 -17.74
CA HIS A 112 -10.79 -5.52 -18.51
C HIS A 112 -11.43 -5.63 -19.89
N GLN A 113 -10.64 -5.57 -20.97
CA GLN A 113 -11.12 -5.63 -22.35
C GLN A 113 -11.52 -7.05 -22.76
N GLY A 114 -12.69 -7.55 -22.33
CA GLY A 114 -13.36 -8.75 -22.87
C GLY A 114 -12.56 -10.08 -22.88
N GLN A 115 -11.36 -10.11 -22.32
CA GLN A 115 -10.48 -11.27 -22.22
C GLN A 115 -10.71 -11.98 -20.89
N GLU A 116 -10.38 -13.27 -20.85
CA GLU A 116 -10.29 -14.07 -19.62
C GLU A 116 -9.59 -13.29 -18.49
N GLU A 117 -10.22 -13.21 -17.32
CA GLU A 117 -9.79 -12.38 -16.17
C GLU A 117 -8.30 -12.61 -15.84
N HIS A 118 -7.86 -13.87 -15.85
CA HIS A 118 -6.48 -14.25 -15.59
C HIS A 118 -5.47 -13.59 -16.55
N GLN A 119 -5.78 -13.56 -17.84
CA GLN A 119 -4.93 -12.97 -18.87
C GLN A 119 -4.90 -11.45 -18.74
N SER A 120 -6.07 -10.84 -18.51
CA SER A 120 -6.23 -9.41 -18.26
C SER A 120 -5.38 -8.93 -17.07
N ILE A 121 -5.43 -9.65 -15.95
CA ILE A 121 -4.61 -9.34 -14.76
C ILE A 121 -3.11 -9.49 -15.08
N SER A 122 -2.72 -10.56 -15.78
CA SER A 122 -1.31 -10.78 -16.14
C SER A 122 -0.75 -9.65 -17.04
N MET A 123 -1.54 -9.19 -18.01
CA MET A 123 -1.19 -8.06 -18.88
C MET A 123 -1.11 -6.75 -18.10
N MET A 124 -2.11 -6.46 -17.26
CA MET A 124 -2.14 -5.30 -16.38
C MET A 124 -0.88 -5.22 -15.50
N LEU A 125 -0.54 -6.32 -14.81
CA LEU A 125 0.64 -6.40 -13.95
C LEU A 125 1.95 -6.26 -14.73
N THR A 126 1.99 -6.72 -15.97
CA THR A 126 3.17 -6.56 -16.84
C THR A 126 3.37 -5.08 -17.20
N LYS A 127 2.28 -4.39 -17.60
CA LYS A 127 2.32 -2.93 -17.87
C LYS A 127 2.77 -2.15 -16.63
N ILE A 128 2.18 -2.43 -15.48
CA ILE A 128 2.52 -1.74 -14.22
C ILE A 128 3.98 -1.99 -13.82
N THR A 129 4.44 -3.25 -13.87
CA THR A 129 5.84 -3.57 -13.52
C THR A 129 6.81 -2.83 -14.44
N SER A 130 6.51 -2.74 -15.74
CA SER A 130 7.31 -1.97 -16.69
C SER A 130 7.31 -0.48 -16.34
N PHE A 131 6.14 0.09 -16.04
CA PHE A 131 6.00 1.48 -15.64
C PHE A 131 6.75 1.80 -14.32
N CYS A 132 6.62 0.97 -13.28
CA CYS A 132 7.35 1.15 -12.01
C CYS A 132 8.86 1.23 -12.24
N LYS A 133 9.41 0.37 -13.11
CA LYS A 133 10.83 0.39 -13.47
C LYS A 133 11.23 1.66 -14.21
N ALA A 134 10.43 2.09 -15.18
CA ALA A 134 10.70 3.27 -15.98
C ALA A 134 10.59 4.58 -15.19
N ALA A 135 9.56 4.71 -14.35
CA ALA A 135 9.29 5.92 -13.57
C ALA A 135 9.98 5.94 -12.20
N GLY A 136 10.54 4.81 -11.73
CA GLY A 136 11.18 4.71 -10.43
C GLY A 136 10.21 4.88 -9.25
N ILE A 137 8.95 4.44 -9.41
CA ILE A 137 7.87 4.54 -8.42
C ILE A 137 7.56 3.17 -7.80
N HIS A 138 7.12 3.16 -6.54
CA HIS A 138 6.54 1.99 -5.90
C HIS A 138 5.00 2.01 -6.00
N ILE A 139 4.38 0.94 -6.49
CA ILE A 139 2.91 0.85 -6.61
C ILE A 139 2.39 -0.32 -5.76
N TRP A 140 1.47 -0.02 -4.85
CA TRP A 140 0.73 -1.02 -4.07
C TRP A 140 -0.61 -1.31 -4.74
N PHE A 141 -0.92 -2.60 -4.82
CA PHE A 141 -2.27 -3.07 -5.12
C PHE A 141 -2.90 -3.64 -3.86
N VAL A 142 -4.16 -3.26 -3.61
CA VAL A 142 -5.00 -3.94 -2.63
C VAL A 142 -5.88 -4.93 -3.39
N ALA A 143 -5.71 -6.21 -3.06
CA ALA A 143 -6.41 -7.32 -3.68
C ALA A 143 -7.15 -8.16 -2.65
N HIS A 144 -8.23 -8.81 -3.09
CA HIS A 144 -9.00 -9.73 -2.26
C HIS A 144 -8.53 -11.17 -2.50
N PRO A 145 -8.45 -12.01 -1.46
CA PRO A 145 -8.26 -13.43 -1.65
C PRO A 145 -9.47 -14.02 -2.39
N ALA A 146 -9.24 -15.08 -3.17
CA ALA A 146 -10.30 -15.96 -3.63
C ALA A 146 -11.04 -16.56 -2.42
N LYS A 147 -12.25 -17.08 -2.64
CA LYS A 147 -13.03 -17.74 -1.58
C LYS A 147 -12.18 -18.85 -0.94
N MET A 148 -11.88 -18.70 0.34
CA MET A 148 -11.14 -19.68 1.12
C MET A 148 -12.12 -20.56 1.90
N TYR A 149 -11.82 -21.84 1.99
CA TYR A 149 -12.60 -22.78 2.79
C TYR A 149 -11.99 -22.90 4.18
N PRO A 150 -12.81 -23.03 5.24
CA PRO A 150 -12.30 -23.33 6.56
C PRO A 150 -11.61 -24.70 6.55
N ARG A 151 -10.61 -24.84 7.41
CA ARG A 151 -10.01 -26.12 7.75
C ARG A 151 -11.00 -26.98 8.53
N GLU A 152 -10.65 -28.25 8.72
CA GLU A 152 -11.47 -29.20 9.50
C GLU A 152 -11.72 -28.72 10.95
N ASP A 153 -10.80 -27.93 11.52
CA ASP A 153 -10.92 -27.32 12.85
C ASP A 153 -11.76 -26.02 12.88
N GLY A 154 -12.35 -25.63 11.75
CA GLY A 154 -13.14 -24.40 11.60
C GLY A 154 -12.31 -23.13 11.43
N THR A 155 -10.98 -23.20 11.49
CA THR A 155 -10.09 -22.03 11.29
C THR A 155 -9.86 -21.76 9.80
N TYR A 156 -9.58 -20.50 9.45
CA TYR A 156 -9.19 -20.14 8.09
C TYR A 156 -7.66 -20.09 8.00
N ALA A 157 -7.11 -20.65 6.91
CA ALA A 157 -5.70 -20.47 6.61
C ALA A 157 -5.41 -19.00 6.27
N VAL A 158 -4.26 -18.48 6.67
CA VAL A 158 -3.81 -17.14 6.26
C VAL A 158 -3.56 -17.12 4.75
N PRO A 159 -4.21 -16.23 3.98
CA PRO A 159 -4.02 -16.17 2.53
C PRO A 159 -2.57 -15.82 2.18
N LYS A 160 -2.05 -16.46 1.13
CA LYS A 160 -0.75 -16.13 0.52
C LYS A 160 -0.98 -15.66 -0.92
N GLY A 161 0.09 -15.27 -1.63
CA GLY A 161 -0.05 -14.72 -2.99
C GLY A 161 -0.77 -15.62 -4.00
N MET A 162 -0.68 -16.96 -3.85
CA MET A 162 -1.42 -17.91 -4.70
C MET A 162 -2.92 -17.98 -4.39
N SER A 163 -3.35 -17.43 -3.25
CA SER A 163 -4.75 -17.36 -2.84
C SER A 163 -5.45 -16.09 -3.33
N ILE A 164 -4.77 -15.20 -4.07
CA ILE A 164 -5.37 -13.96 -4.58
C ILE A 164 -6.30 -14.28 -5.75
N SER A 165 -7.49 -13.67 -5.76
CA SER A 165 -8.50 -13.91 -6.79
C SER A 165 -8.01 -13.56 -8.20
N GLY A 166 -8.60 -14.23 -9.20
CA GLY A 166 -8.42 -13.94 -10.62
C GLY A 166 -7.14 -14.47 -11.26
N SER A 167 -5.98 -14.49 -10.56
CA SER A 167 -4.72 -14.82 -11.24
C SER A 167 -3.52 -15.21 -10.36
N ALA A 168 -2.84 -16.30 -10.71
CA ALA A 168 -1.51 -16.61 -10.14
C ALA A 168 -0.42 -15.58 -10.52
N ALA A 169 -0.68 -14.68 -11.48
CA ALA A 169 0.25 -13.64 -11.88
C ALA A 169 0.56 -12.66 -10.75
N TRP A 170 -0.35 -12.48 -9.78
CA TRP A 170 -0.11 -11.70 -8.56
C TRP A 170 1.14 -12.20 -7.83
N PHE A 171 1.20 -13.51 -7.56
CA PHE A 171 2.36 -14.11 -6.93
C PHE A 171 3.60 -14.02 -7.82
N ALA A 172 3.49 -14.29 -9.12
CA ALA A 172 4.65 -14.33 -10.01
C ALA A 172 5.31 -12.94 -10.19
N LYS A 173 4.51 -11.89 -10.39
CA LYS A 173 4.99 -10.57 -10.80
C LYS A 173 5.29 -9.62 -9.65
N ALA A 174 4.60 -9.74 -8.50
CA ALA A 174 4.86 -8.87 -7.35
C ALA A 174 6.33 -8.94 -6.86
N ASP A 175 6.88 -7.82 -6.42
CA ASP A 175 8.20 -7.76 -5.79
C ASP A 175 8.13 -8.02 -4.28
N LEU A 176 7.05 -7.56 -3.65
CA LEU A 176 6.74 -7.72 -2.24
C LEU A 176 5.29 -8.21 -2.10
N GLY A 177 5.05 -9.15 -1.20
CA GLY A 177 3.74 -9.73 -0.96
C GLY A 177 3.43 -9.81 0.52
N ILE A 178 2.36 -9.12 0.94
CA ILE A 178 1.96 -9.03 2.34
C ILE A 178 0.48 -9.39 2.49
N THR A 179 0.16 -10.11 3.55
CA THR A 179 -1.21 -10.35 4.01
C THR A 179 -1.42 -9.71 5.38
N VAL A 180 -2.49 -8.94 5.53
CA VAL A 180 -2.95 -8.44 6.84
C VAL A 180 -4.01 -9.40 7.36
N HIS A 181 -3.70 -10.12 8.44
CA HIS A 181 -4.59 -11.07 9.10
C HIS A 181 -4.99 -10.51 10.47
N ARG A 182 -6.29 -10.39 10.73
CA ARG A 182 -6.81 -9.83 11.98
C ARG A 182 -7.31 -10.99 12.84
N GLY A 183 -6.66 -11.20 13.99
CA GLY A 183 -7.17 -12.03 15.07
C GLY A 183 -8.12 -11.25 15.98
N ASP A 184 -8.50 -11.86 17.10
CA ASP A 184 -9.43 -11.23 18.06
C ASP A 184 -8.82 -9.99 18.73
N ASN A 185 -7.53 -10.04 19.07
CA ASN A 185 -6.83 -8.97 19.79
C ASN A 185 -5.55 -8.47 19.11
N ASP A 186 -5.03 -9.20 18.12
CA ASP A 186 -3.79 -8.91 17.41
C ASP A 186 -3.98 -8.81 15.90
N VAL A 187 -3.12 -8.02 15.25
CA VAL A 187 -3.01 -7.98 13.78
C VAL A 187 -1.67 -8.56 13.38
N GLU A 188 -1.71 -9.60 12.55
CA GLU A 188 -0.52 -10.20 11.98
C GLU A 188 -0.31 -9.72 10.55
N VAL A 189 0.92 -9.31 10.26
CA VAL A 189 1.37 -8.91 8.93
C VAL A 189 2.30 -10.00 8.41
N HIS A 190 1.79 -10.82 7.50
CA HIS A 190 2.50 -11.96 6.91
C HIS A 190 3.18 -11.55 5.61
N CYS A 191 4.50 -11.42 5.62
CA CYS A 191 5.31 -11.28 4.41
C CYS A 191 5.50 -12.65 3.76
N TRP A 192 4.74 -12.92 2.70
CA TRP A 192 4.81 -14.18 1.95
C TRP A 192 5.72 -14.09 0.72
N LYS A 193 6.21 -12.90 0.35
CA LYS A 193 7.21 -12.74 -0.71
C LYS A 193 8.05 -11.49 -0.48
N SER A 194 9.36 -11.65 -0.62
CA SER A 194 10.32 -10.57 -0.87
C SER A 194 11.21 -11.03 -2.03
N ARG A 195 11.17 -10.33 -3.17
CA ARG A 195 11.98 -10.67 -4.34
C ARG A 195 13.47 -10.43 -4.07
N PHE A 196 13.78 -9.36 -3.35
CA PHE A 196 15.15 -8.91 -3.13
C PHE A 196 15.54 -9.19 -1.69
N LYS A 197 16.42 -10.19 -1.50
CA LYS A 197 16.87 -10.64 -0.17
C LYS A 197 17.48 -9.54 0.70
N TRP A 198 18.08 -8.51 0.08
CA TRP A 198 18.68 -7.37 0.79
C TRP A 198 17.65 -6.33 1.23
N VAL A 199 16.42 -6.36 0.70
CA VAL A 199 15.31 -5.49 1.13
C VAL A 199 14.57 -6.10 2.31
N GLY A 200 14.44 -7.44 2.34
CA GLY A 200 13.80 -8.13 3.45
C GLY A 200 13.58 -9.62 3.18
N GLN A 201 12.95 -10.29 4.15
CA GLN A 201 12.70 -11.73 4.16
C GLN A 201 11.23 -12.05 4.43
N GLN A 202 10.82 -13.30 4.13
CA GLN A 202 9.50 -13.80 4.50
C GLN A 202 9.40 -13.97 6.02
N GLY A 203 8.22 -13.74 6.59
CA GLY A 203 8.02 -13.81 8.03
C GLY A 203 6.69 -13.19 8.46
N VAL A 204 6.51 -13.08 9.78
CA VAL A 204 5.29 -12.54 10.39
C VAL A 204 5.67 -11.47 11.40
N ALA A 205 5.03 -10.32 11.32
CA ALA A 205 5.11 -9.27 12.34
C ALA A 205 3.76 -9.14 13.04
N LYS A 206 3.78 -9.06 14.37
CA LYS A 206 2.59 -8.81 15.19
C LYS A 206 2.49 -7.33 15.53
N LEU A 207 1.30 -6.78 15.31
CA LEU A 207 0.98 -5.38 15.53
C LEU A 207 -0.28 -5.27 16.39
N LYS A 208 -0.37 -4.16 17.11
CA LYS A 208 -1.61 -3.73 17.77
C LYS A 208 -2.34 -2.76 16.86
N TYR A 209 -3.67 -2.84 16.86
CA TYR A 209 -4.55 -1.93 16.12
C TYR A 209 -5.38 -1.12 17.11
N ASP A 210 -5.26 0.19 17.03
CA ASP A 210 -6.10 1.10 17.80
C ASP A 210 -7.38 1.39 17.02
N VAL A 211 -8.51 0.91 17.54
CA VAL A 211 -9.83 1.08 16.91
C VAL A 211 -10.33 2.53 16.94
N VAL A 212 -9.76 3.37 17.80
CA VAL A 212 -10.22 4.74 18.04
C VAL A 212 -9.71 5.72 16.97
N ASN A 213 -8.48 5.53 16.50
CA ASN A 213 -7.84 6.39 15.50
C ASN A 213 -7.34 5.61 14.26
N GLY A 214 -7.57 4.29 14.21
CA GLY A 214 -7.19 3.44 13.09
C GLY A 214 -5.68 3.26 12.92
N THR A 215 -4.88 3.53 13.97
CA THR A 215 -3.42 3.42 13.89
C THR A 215 -2.91 2.03 14.22
N TYR A 216 -1.71 1.72 13.71
CA TYR A 216 -0.98 0.50 14.04
C TYR A 216 0.28 0.82 14.84
N SER A 217 0.54 0.04 15.88
CA SER A 217 1.78 0.11 16.65
C SER A 217 2.44 -1.26 16.75
N GLY A 218 3.77 -1.28 16.85
CA GLY A 218 4.49 -2.51 17.11
C GLY A 218 4.14 -3.04 18.49
N GLU A 219 3.98 -4.36 18.62
CA GLU A 219 4.23 -4.98 19.92
C GLU A 219 5.70 -4.73 20.26
N SER A 220 6.01 -4.32 21.48
CA SER A 220 7.38 -4.08 21.93
C SER A 220 8.25 -5.28 21.56
N ALA A 221 8.98 -5.21 20.44
CA ALA A 221 9.88 -6.27 20.06
C ALA A 221 10.98 -6.28 21.10
N SER A 222 11.20 -7.44 21.73
CA SER A 222 12.49 -7.77 22.33
C SER A 222 13.59 -7.25 21.41
N GLN A 223 14.49 -6.46 21.97
CA GLN A 223 15.56 -5.75 21.28
C GLN A 223 16.23 -6.63 20.20
N ASN A 224 16.56 -6.01 19.05
CA ASN A 224 17.46 -6.49 17.99
C ASN A 224 16.83 -7.25 16.79
N ILE A 225 16.15 -6.54 15.90
CA ILE A 225 16.02 -6.97 14.48
C ILE A 225 16.42 -5.86 13.49
N LEU A 226 16.27 -4.57 13.85
CA LEU A 226 16.65 -3.46 12.97
C LEU A 226 18.16 -3.21 12.85
N ALA A 227 18.99 -3.78 13.74
CA ALA A 227 20.43 -3.54 13.77
C ALA A 227 21.23 -4.29 12.68
N ASP A 228 20.64 -5.29 12.02
CA ASP A 228 21.36 -6.21 11.12
C ASP A 228 20.94 -6.13 9.65
N LEU A 229 20.14 -5.14 9.24
CA LEU A 229 19.86 -4.97 7.81
C LEU A 229 21.05 -4.27 7.14
N PRO A 230 21.73 -4.91 6.17
CA PRO A 230 22.84 -4.29 5.46
C PRO A 230 22.34 -3.03 4.73
N SER A 231 22.80 -1.87 5.17
CA SER A 231 22.56 -0.57 4.52
C SER A 231 23.36 -0.45 3.22
N SER A 232 23.09 -1.32 2.25
CA SER A 232 23.60 -1.15 0.89
C SER A 232 22.60 -0.32 0.12
N ASP A 233 22.81 1.00 0.13
CA ASP A 233 22.08 1.92 -0.73
C ASP A 233 22.51 1.70 -2.20
N VAL A 234 21.95 0.66 -2.81
CA VAL A 234 22.15 0.29 -4.22
C VAL A 234 21.60 1.36 -5.18
N SER A 235 20.89 2.38 -4.69
CA SER A 235 20.50 3.52 -5.53
C SER A 235 21.72 4.27 -6.08
N LYS A 236 22.86 4.24 -5.36
CA LYS A 236 24.14 4.77 -5.81
C LYS A 236 24.72 4.07 -7.04
N LEU A 237 24.27 2.86 -7.35
CA LEU A 237 24.70 2.11 -8.54
C LEU A 237 23.88 2.48 -9.79
N ARG A 238 22.81 3.28 -9.67
CA ARG A 238 22.03 3.72 -10.83
C ARG A 238 22.85 4.69 -11.68
N GLY A 239 23.15 4.28 -12.92
CA GLY A 239 23.88 5.11 -13.89
C GLY A 239 25.39 5.12 -13.69
N VAL A 240 25.93 4.28 -12.79
CA VAL A 240 27.36 4.01 -12.73
C VAL A 240 27.69 3.02 -13.83
N ASP A 241 28.69 3.34 -14.65
CA ASP A 241 29.17 2.41 -15.68
C ASP A 241 29.78 1.20 -14.98
N TRP A 242 29.52 0.00 -15.48
CA TRP A 242 29.90 -1.25 -14.79
C TRP A 242 31.41 -1.41 -14.64
N TYR A 243 32.19 -0.61 -15.36
CA TYR A 243 33.65 -0.55 -15.31
C TYR A 243 34.20 0.45 -14.28
N ASP A 244 33.35 1.29 -13.69
CA ASP A 244 33.72 2.30 -12.68
C ASP A 244 33.40 1.85 -11.24
N VAL A 245 32.97 0.60 -11.07
CA VAL A 245 32.77 -0.02 -9.75
C VAL A 245 34.00 -0.85 -9.43
N ASP A 246 34.95 -0.28 -8.67
CA ASP A 246 36.08 -1.00 -8.07
C ASP A 246 35.63 -2.17 -7.16
#